data_AF-A0A972HUJ5-F1
#
_entry.id   AF-A0A972HUJ5-F1
#
_cell.length_a   1.000
_cell.length_b   1.000
_cell.length_c   1.000
_cell.angle_alpha   90.00
_cell.angle_beta   90.00
_cell.angle_gamma   90.00
#
_symmetry.space_group_name_H-M   'P 1'
#
loop_
_entity.id
_entity.type
_entity.pdbx_description
1 polymer ?
#
loop_
_entity_poly.entity_id
_entity_poly.type
_entity_poly.pdbx_seq_one_letter_code
_entity_poly.pdbx_strand_id
1 'polypeptide(L)'
;MTAPAFIAATRNFLVELERLQEILLQQPDEAIFQRIRDLQEQFLQQVRAFASTLTNPLADPGIFLIRKQNELIQQHLNNLRERIDLHLTSDITPHKALDVFDHQFRFKKVVQKHLEDLEHVFPACGSPSDQPSAD
;
A
#
# COMPACT_ATOMS: atom_id res chain seq x y z
N MET A 1 -2.90 7.77 -13.93
CA MET A 1 -3.13 6.41 -13.41
C MET A 1 -4.63 6.18 -13.37
N THR A 2 -5.15 5.00 -13.75
CA THR A 2 -6.60 4.71 -13.71
C THR A 2 -6.95 3.93 -12.43
N ALA A 3 -8.22 3.93 -12.01
CA ALA A 3 -8.66 3.16 -10.85
C ALA A 3 -8.37 1.64 -10.95
N PRO A 4 -8.63 0.95 -12.08
CA PRO A 4 -8.25 -0.47 -12.21
C PRO A 4 -6.74 -0.70 -12.06
N ALA A 5 -5.92 0.16 -12.66
CA ALA A 5 -4.47 0.06 -12.56
C ALA A 5 -3.98 0.29 -11.12
N PHE A 6 -4.61 1.20 -10.38
CA PHE A 6 -4.28 1.47 -8.98
C PHE A 6 -4.69 0.32 -8.05
N ILE A 7 -5.87 -0.27 -8.27
CA ILE A 7 -6.35 -1.46 -7.53
C ILE A 7 -5.39 -2.64 -7.76
N ALA A 8 -5.02 -2.91 -9.01
CA ALA A 8 -4.05 -3.96 -9.34
C ALA A 8 -2.68 -3.70 -8.69
N ALA A 9 -2.20 -2.45 -8.72
CA ALA A 9 -0.94 -2.08 -8.08
C ALA A 9 -0.99 -2.22 -6.55
N THR A 10 -2.11 -1.88 -5.92
CA THR A 10 -2.35 -2.04 -4.48
C THR A 10 -2.36 -3.52 -4.07
N ARG A 11 -2.98 -4.40 -4.87
CA ARG A 11 -2.91 -5.87 -4.68
C ARG A 11 -1.49 -6.38 -4.74
N ASN A 12 -0.74 -6.01 -5.79
CA ASN A 12 0.65 -6.42 -5.96
C ASN A 12 1.54 -5.94 -4.81
N PHE A 13 1.33 -4.71 -4.34
CA PHE A 13 2.01 -4.16 -3.17
C PHE A 13 1.78 -5.01 -1.92
N LEU A 14 0.53 -5.38 -1.63
CA LEU A 14 0.18 -6.19 -0.46
C LEU A 14 0.84 -7.58 -0.48
N VAL A 15 0.86 -8.23 -1.65
CA VAL A 15 1.48 -9.55 -1.83
C VAL A 15 3.00 -9.48 -1.63
N GLU A 16 3.67 -8.50 -2.26
CA GLU A 16 5.13 -8.37 -2.12
C GLU A 16 5.52 -7.94 -0.69
N LEU A 17 4.71 -7.08 -0.05
CA LEU A 17 4.94 -6.68 1.34
C LEU A 17 4.84 -7.89 2.29
N GLU A 18 3.83 -8.76 2.11
CA GLU A 18 3.68 -9.98 2.90
C GLU A 18 4.88 -10.91 2.74
N ARG A 19 5.31 -11.13 1.50
CA ARG A 19 6.51 -11.94 1.22
C ARG A 19 7.76 -11.39 1.92
N LEU A 20 8.00 -10.08 1.84
CA LEU A 20 9.15 -9.47 2.49
C LEU A 20 9.06 -9.52 4.02
N GLN A 21 7.86 -9.39 4.58
CA GLN A 21 7.59 -9.55 6.02
C GLN A 21 7.93 -10.96 6.52
N GLU A 22 7.55 -12.00 5.78
CA GLU A 22 7.89 -13.39 6.12
C GLU A 22 9.41 -13.62 6.11
N ILE A 23 10.11 -13.09 5.11
CA ILE A 23 11.58 -13.19 5.03
C ILE A 23 12.22 -12.45 6.21
N LEU A 24 11.74 -11.25 6.53
CA LEU A 24 12.27 -10.44 7.63
C LEU A 24 12.18 -11.16 8.99
N LEU A 25 11.09 -11.91 9.22
CA LEU A 25 10.93 -12.71 10.44
C LEU A 25 11.90 -13.89 10.53
N GLN A 26 12.22 -14.52 9.40
CA GLN A 26 13.12 -15.67 9.36
C GLN A 26 14.58 -15.25 9.42
N GLN A 27 14.93 -14.16 8.73
CA GLN A 27 16.29 -13.67 8.62
C GLN A 27 16.28 -12.14 8.55
N PRO A 28 16.35 -11.45 9.71
CA PRO A 28 16.40 -9.99 9.73
C PRO A 28 17.72 -9.53 9.11
N ASP A 29 17.63 -8.91 7.95
CA ASP A 29 18.76 -8.44 7.16
C ASP A 29 18.49 -7.03 6.62
N GLU A 30 19.52 -6.20 6.58
CA GLU A 30 19.46 -4.81 6.13
C GLU A 30 18.89 -4.69 4.70
N ALA A 31 19.24 -5.61 3.80
CA ALA A 31 18.74 -5.60 2.43
C ALA A 31 17.22 -5.82 2.36
N ILE A 32 16.65 -6.56 3.31
CA ILE A 32 15.19 -6.77 3.39
C ILE A 32 14.50 -5.50 3.88
N PHE A 33 15.07 -4.81 4.88
CA PHE A 33 14.56 -3.49 5.29
C PHE A 33 14.62 -2.47 4.15
N GLN A 34 15.72 -2.45 3.39
CA GLN A 34 15.87 -1.57 2.24
C GLN A 34 14.82 -1.88 1.16
N ARG A 35 14.59 -3.17 0.85
CA ARG A 35 13.53 -3.57 -0.09
C ARG A 35 12.14 -3.18 0.36
N ILE A 36 11.83 -3.33 1.65
CA ILE A 36 10.54 -2.89 2.21
C ILE A 36 10.39 -1.38 2.04
N ARG A 37 11.44 -0.61 2.35
CA ARG A 37 11.44 0.85 2.16
C ARG A 37 11.21 1.23 0.70
N ASP A 38 11.94 0.62 -0.23
CA ASP A 38 11.82 0.91 -1.66
C ASP A 38 10.41 0.58 -2.18
N LEU A 39 9.86 -0.57 -1.76
CA LEU A 39 8.49 -0.98 -2.09
C LEU A 39 7.46 0.04 -1.56
N GLN A 40 7.63 0.50 -0.32
CA GLN A 40 6.78 1.52 0.29
C GLN A 40 6.86 2.87 -0.43
N GLU A 41 8.05 3.27 -0.85
CA GLU A 41 8.27 4.52 -1.58
C GLU A 41 7.63 4.47 -2.98
N GLN A 42 7.74 3.34 -3.68
CA GLN A 42 7.05 3.12 -4.95
C GLN A 42 5.52 3.18 -4.77
N PHE A 43 4.99 2.53 -3.74
CA PHE A 43 3.55 2.56 -3.45
C PHE A 43 3.09 3.97 -3.07
N LEU A 44 3.87 4.72 -2.30
CA LEU A 44 3.58 6.11 -1.97
C LEU A 44 3.43 6.99 -3.22
N GLN A 45 4.32 6.80 -4.21
CA GLN A 45 4.23 7.52 -5.49
C GLN A 45 2.94 7.17 -6.24
N GLN A 46 2.54 5.90 -6.25
CA GLN A 46 1.30 5.45 -6.87
C GLN A 46 0.07 6.06 -6.17
N VAL A 47 0.04 6.07 -4.84
CA VAL A 47 -1.04 6.68 -4.04
C VAL A 47 -1.16 8.17 -4.35
N ARG A 48 -0.04 8.90 -4.41
CA ARG A 48 -0.01 10.33 -4.78
C ARG A 48 -0.50 10.56 -6.21
N ALA A 49 -0.03 9.74 -7.15
CA ALA A 49 -0.46 9.82 -8.56
C ALA A 49 -1.97 9.56 -8.68
N PHE A 50 -2.50 8.56 -7.99
CA PHE A 50 -3.93 8.26 -7.98
C PHE A 50 -4.73 9.39 -7.32
N ALA A 51 -4.32 9.87 -6.14
CA ALA A 51 -4.97 10.99 -5.46
C ALA A 51 -5.05 12.26 -6.35
N SER A 52 -4.02 12.54 -7.16
CA SER A 52 -4.02 13.67 -8.10
C SER A 52 -5.07 13.56 -9.22
N THR A 53 -5.56 12.34 -9.50
CA THR A 53 -6.63 12.12 -10.48
C THR A 53 -8.03 12.32 -9.91
N LEU A 54 -8.17 12.39 -8.58
CA LEU A 54 -9.43 12.58 -7.86
C LEU A 54 -9.77 14.08 -7.73
N THR A 55 -9.82 14.80 -8.84
CA THR A 55 -9.85 16.28 -8.88
C THR A 55 -11.21 16.91 -8.56
N ASN A 56 -12.31 16.15 -8.45
CA ASN A 56 -13.63 16.72 -8.20
C ASN A 56 -14.35 16.13 -6.96
N PRO A 57 -14.10 16.68 -5.76
CA PRO A 57 -14.57 16.12 -4.48
C PRO A 57 -16.07 16.31 -4.21
N LEU A 58 -16.78 17.08 -5.03
CA LEU A 58 -18.18 17.48 -4.78
C LEU A 58 -19.21 16.61 -5.52
N ALA A 59 -18.77 15.73 -6.41
CA ALA A 59 -19.68 14.96 -7.27
C ALA A 59 -20.03 13.58 -6.72
N ASP A 60 -19.21 12.99 -5.84
CA ASP A 60 -19.38 11.60 -5.40
C ASP A 60 -18.87 11.37 -3.95
N PRO A 61 -19.74 10.95 -3.02
CA PRO A 61 -19.37 10.59 -1.64
C PRO A 61 -18.30 9.49 -1.55
N GLY A 62 -18.26 8.55 -2.50
CA GLY A 62 -17.25 7.49 -2.59
C GLY A 62 -15.87 8.07 -2.90
N ILE A 63 -15.78 9.04 -3.82
CA ILE A 63 -14.51 9.70 -4.16
C ILE A 63 -13.94 10.46 -2.96
N PHE A 64 -14.80 11.11 -2.16
CA PHE A 64 -14.38 11.78 -0.93
C PHE A 64 -13.77 10.81 0.09
N LEU A 65 -14.42 9.65 0.30
CA LEU A 65 -13.93 8.60 1.20
C LEU A 65 -12.56 8.07 0.75
N ILE A 66 -12.41 7.75 -0.54
CA ILE A 66 -11.16 7.25 -1.12
C ILE A 66 -10.02 8.27 -0.97
N ARG A 67 -10.29 9.56 -1.16
CA ARG A 67 -9.27 10.60 -0.96
C ARG A 67 -8.80 10.68 0.50
N LYS A 68 -9.72 10.64 1.47
CA LYS A 68 -9.34 10.59 2.90
C LYS A 68 -8.49 9.37 3.23
N GLN A 69 -8.80 8.22 2.65
CA GLN A 69 -8.02 7.01 2.86
C GLN A 69 -6.62 7.11 2.22
N ASN A 70 -6.52 7.70 1.02
CA ASN A 70 -5.22 8.00 0.40
C ASN A 70 -4.37 8.91 1.29
N GLU A 71 -4.96 9.92 1.92
CA GLU A 71 -4.26 10.80 2.87
C GLU A 71 -3.75 10.01 4.09
N LEU A 72 -4.57 9.12 4.66
CA LEU A 72 -4.17 8.25 5.78
C LEU A 72 -3.04 7.30 5.39
N ILE A 73 -3.12 6.66 4.21
CA ILE A 73 -2.07 5.77 3.69
C ILE A 73 -0.75 6.54 3.53
N GLN A 74 -0.79 7.75 2.99
CA GLN A 74 0.41 8.58 2.86
C GLN A 74 1.03 8.93 4.22
N GLN A 75 0.21 9.27 5.22
CA GLN A 75 0.69 9.53 6.57
C GLN A 75 1.36 8.30 7.19
N HIS A 76 0.73 7.12 7.04
CA HIS A 76 1.31 5.86 7.53
C HIS A 76 2.63 5.52 6.84
N LEU A 77 2.71 5.67 5.52
CA LEU A 77 3.94 5.41 4.76
C LEU A 77 5.08 6.34 5.18
N ASN A 78 4.80 7.63 5.39
CA ASN A 78 5.82 8.56 5.87
C ASN A 78 6.34 8.18 7.27
N ASN A 79 5.45 7.80 8.18
CA ASN A 79 5.82 7.40 9.55
C ASN A 79 6.62 6.08 9.55
N LEU A 80 6.21 5.10 8.73
CA LEU A 80 6.97 3.85 8.55
C LEU A 80 8.36 4.10 7.96
N ARG A 81 8.47 5.01 6.99
CA ARG A 81 9.76 5.38 6.40
C ARG A 81 10.70 5.96 7.45
N GLU A 82 10.24 6.93 8.23
CA GLU A 82 11.03 7.53 9.31
C GLU A 82 11.52 6.47 10.31
N ARG A 83 10.65 5.51 10.68
CA ARG A 83 11.02 4.41 11.56
C ARG A 83 12.05 3.47 10.92
N ILE A 84 11.86 3.06 9.67
CA ILE A 84 12.85 2.22 8.95
C ILE A 84 14.19 2.95 8.86
N ASP A 85 14.21 4.23 8.52
CA ASP A 85 15.44 5.03 8.43
C ASP A 85 16.16 5.13 9.78
N LEU A 86 15.42 5.29 10.88
CA LEU A 86 15.99 5.23 12.24
C LEU A 86 16.61 3.86 12.56
N HIS A 87 16.04 2.78 12.03
CA HIS A 87 16.57 1.44 12.24
C HIS A 87 17.75 1.10 11.32
N LEU A 88 17.79 1.62 10.09
CA LEU A 88 18.90 1.46 9.16
C LEU A 88 20.16 2.24 9.59
N THR A 89 20.02 3.31 10.36
CA THR A 89 21.16 4.12 10.85
C THR A 89 21.82 3.58 12.12
N SER A 90 21.40 2.40 12.61
CA SER A 90 21.89 1.81 13.87
C SER A 90 21.99 0.28 13.76
N ASP A 91 22.74 -0.37 14.66
CA ASP A 91 22.83 -1.83 14.66
C ASP A 91 21.42 -2.47 14.69
N ILE A 92 21.13 -3.31 13.70
CA ILE A 92 19.86 -4.02 13.56
C ILE A 92 19.81 -5.11 14.63
N THR A 93 18.90 -4.96 15.58
CA THR A 93 18.63 -5.97 16.61
C THR A 93 17.30 -6.67 16.32
N PRO A 94 17.11 -7.93 16.75
CA PRO A 94 15.84 -8.64 16.60
C PRO A 94 14.62 -7.88 17.15
N HIS A 95 14.81 -7.13 18.25
CA HIS A 95 13.76 -6.27 18.82
C HIS A 95 13.34 -5.12 17.90
N LYS A 96 14.29 -4.49 17.19
CA LYS A 96 13.97 -3.45 16.20
C LYS A 96 13.25 -4.04 14.99
N ALA A 97 13.65 -5.25 14.56
CA ALA A 97 12.98 -5.95 13.47
C ALA A 97 11.51 -6.29 13.81
N LEU A 98 11.24 -6.72 15.04
CA LEU A 98 9.89 -6.93 15.55
C LEU A 98 9.05 -5.64 15.58
N ASP A 99 9.63 -4.52 16.00
CA ASP A 99 8.91 -3.24 16.04
C ASP A 99 8.55 -2.72 14.64
N VAL A 100 9.46 -2.84 13.67
CA VAL A 100 9.14 -2.56 12.25
C VAL A 100 8.08 -3.52 11.74
N PHE A 101 8.22 -4.82 12.00
CA PHE A 101 7.24 -5.83 11.60
C PHE A 101 5.84 -5.51 12.12
N ASP A 102 5.69 -5.17 13.40
CA ASP A 102 4.41 -4.82 14.01
C ASP A 102 3.73 -3.63 13.32
N HIS A 103 4.52 -2.60 12.99
CA HIS A 103 4.00 -1.42 12.30
C HIS A 103 3.64 -1.73 10.85
N GLN A 104 4.45 -2.54 10.17
CA GLN A 104 4.17 -3.02 8.81
C GLN A 104 2.91 -3.88 8.76
N PHE A 105 2.67 -4.71 9.77
CA PHE A 105 1.48 -5.53 9.89
C PHE A 105 0.22 -4.68 10.06
N ARG A 106 0.27 -3.66 10.92
CA ARG A 106 -0.85 -2.71 11.10
C ARG A 106 -1.12 -1.92 9.82
N PHE A 107 -0.07 -1.48 9.13
CA PHE A 107 -0.20 -0.77 7.87
C PHE A 107 -0.81 -1.62 6.76
N LYS A 108 -0.38 -2.88 6.65
CA LYS A 108 -0.97 -3.85 5.71
C LYS A 108 -2.49 -3.93 5.87
N LYS A 109 -3.01 -3.97 7.10
CA LYS A 109 -4.46 -3.97 7.37
C LYS A 109 -5.16 -2.70 6.89
N VAL A 110 -4.54 -1.54 7.05
CA VAL A 110 -5.08 -0.27 6.54
C VAL A 110 -5.18 -0.30 5.01
N VAL A 111 -4.13 -0.77 4.34
CA VAL A 111 -4.10 -0.89 2.87
C VAL A 111 -5.08 -1.96 2.35
N GLN A 112 -5.24 -3.08 3.05
CA GLN A 112 -6.24 -4.11 2.73
C GLN A 112 -7.66 -3.54 2.79
N LYS A 113 -8.00 -2.86 3.88
CA LYS A 113 -9.32 -2.20 3.99
C LYS A 113 -9.53 -1.16 2.89
N HIS A 114 -8.49 -0.37 2.57
CA HIS A 114 -8.57 0.59 1.48
C HIS A 114 -8.80 -0.08 0.12
N LEU A 115 -8.17 -1.23 -0.13
CA LEU A 115 -8.40 -2.01 -1.34
C LEU A 115 -9.85 -2.48 -1.44
N GLU A 116 -10.41 -3.01 -0.35
CA GLU A 116 -11.82 -3.41 -0.28
C GLU A 116 -12.76 -2.23 -0.58
N ASP A 117 -12.48 -1.06 0.00
CA ASP A 117 -13.25 0.16 -0.23
C ASP A 117 -13.12 0.65 -1.69
N LEU A 118 -11.92 0.58 -2.29
CA LEU A 118 -11.71 0.90 -3.70
C LEU A 118 -12.48 -0.04 -4.62
N GLU A 119 -12.47 -1.35 -4.33
CA GLU A 119 -13.19 -2.35 -5.12
C GLU A 119 -14.70 -2.18 -4.99
N HIS A 120 -15.18 -1.72 -3.84
CA HIS A 120 -16.59 -1.39 -3.63
C HIS A 120 -17.03 -0.14 -4.41
N VAL A 121 -16.20 0.93 -4.39
CA VAL A 121 -16.49 2.19 -5.11
C VAL A 121 -16.29 2.05 -6.62
N PHE A 122 -15.35 1.20 -7.05
CA PHE A 122 -15.03 0.95 -8.45
C PHE A 122 -15.23 -0.54 -8.84
N PRO A 123 -16.48 -1.06 -8.81
CA PRO A 123 -16.77 -2.50 -8.94
C PRO A 123 -16.37 -3.09 -10.30
N ALA A 124 -16.37 -2.29 -11.37
CA ALA A 124 -15.91 -2.71 -12.70
C ALA A 124 -14.42 -3.07 -12.75
N CYS A 125 -13.64 -2.77 -11.71
CA CYS A 125 -12.23 -3.16 -11.60
C CYS A 125 -12.04 -4.57 -10.97
N GLY A 126 -13.09 -5.13 -10.35
CA GLY A 126 -13.06 -6.40 -9.64
C GLY A 126 -13.47 -7.63 -10.45
N SER A 127 -14.00 -7.44 -11.67
CA SER A 127 -14.51 -8.53 -12.50
C SER A 127 -13.76 -8.61 -13.83
N PRO A 128 -13.10 -9.73 -14.17
CA PRO A 128 -12.82 -10.06 -15.55
C PRO A 128 -14.16 -10.44 -16.21
N SER A 129 -14.91 -9.44 -16.68
CA SER A 129 -16.18 -9.65 -17.37
C SER A 129 -16.30 -8.69 -18.53
N ASP A 130 -15.43 -8.87 -19.51
CA ASP A 130 -15.64 -8.38 -20.88
C ASP A 130 -14.80 -9.24 -21.84
N GLN A 131 -15.21 -10.50 -22.01
CA GLN A 131 -15.04 -11.17 -23.30
C GLN A 131 -16.35 -10.94 -24.05
N PRO A 132 -16.35 -10.24 -25.20
CA PRO A 132 -17.56 -10.08 -25.98
C PRO A 132 -18.02 -11.47 -26.45
N SER A 133 -19.22 -11.87 -26.03
CA SER A 133 -19.92 -12.97 -26.70
C SER A 133 -20.22 -12.50 -28.11
N ALA A 134 -19.47 -13.03 -29.08
CA ALA A 134 -19.79 -12.88 -30.49
C ALA A 134 -20.99 -13.78 -30.81
N ASP A 135 -22.10 -13.15 -31.15
CA ASP A 135 -23.23 -13.75 -31.88
C ASP A 135 -22.82 -13.94 -33.36
#